data_AF-A0AAJ3JLS6-F1
#
_entry.id   AF-A0AAJ3JLS6-F1
#
_cell.length_a   1.000
_cell.length_b   1.000
_cell.length_c   1.000
_cell.angle_alpha   90.00
_cell.angle_beta   90.00
_cell.angle_gamma   90.00
#
_symmetry.space_group_name_H-M   'P 1'
#
loop_
_entity.id
_entity.type
_entity.pdbx_description
1 polymer ?
#
loop_
_entity_poly.entity_id
_entity_poly.type
_entity_poly.pdbx_seq_one_letter_code
_entity_poly.pdbx_strand_id
1 'polypeptide(L)' 'MILDLFLKFYIHAQLFLRRRDGASAIEYVIIVAIVALVIVGVGTGLGEKIKGVLDKVVVALTPAA' A
#
# COMPACT_ATOMS: atom_id res chain seq x y z
N MET A 1 -6.05 20.95 -36.78
CA MET A 1 -7.10 20.79 -35.74
C MET A 1 -6.97 19.48 -34.98
N ILE A 2 -7.21 18.30 -35.58
CA ILE A 2 -7.12 17.02 -34.84
C ILE A 2 -5.67 16.65 -34.47
N LEU A 3 -4.70 16.92 -35.36
CA LEU A 3 -3.28 16.64 -35.12
C LEU A 3 -2.72 17.52 -33.99
N ASP A 4 -3.15 18.78 -33.90
CA ASP A 4 -2.76 19.70 -32.82
C ASP A 4 -3.24 19.22 -31.46
N LEU A 5 -4.42 18.58 -31.42
CA LEU A 5 -4.96 17.98 -30.22
C LEU A 5 -4.08 16.81 -29.75
N PHE A 6 -3.71 15.91 -30.66
CA PHE A 6 -2.80 14.80 -30.36
C PHE A 6 -1.41 15.28 -29.94
N LEU A 7 -0.87 16.30 -30.59
CA LEU A 7 0.43 16.87 -30.24
C LEU A 7 0.42 17.52 -28.86
N LYS A 8 -0.61 18.32 -28.54
CA LYS A 8 -0.79 18.91 -27.20
C LYS A 8 -0.91 17.83 -26.13
N PHE A 9 -1.71 16.80 -26.39
CA PHE A 9 -1.86 15.68 -25.48
C PHE A 9 -0.52 14.97 -25.22
N TYR A 10 0.24 14.67 -26.28
CA TYR A 10 1.56 14.06 -26.18
C TYR A 10 2.52 14.89 -25.34
N ILE A 11 2.59 16.21 -25.59
CA ILE A 11 3.45 17.13 -24.84
C ILE A 11 3.03 17.19 -23.36
N HIS A 12 1.74 17.25 -23.07
CA HIS A 12 1.25 17.27 -21.68
C HIS A 12 1.52 15.95 -20.94
N ALA A 13 1.34 14.81 -21.60
CA ALA A 13 1.69 13.51 -21.03
C ALA A 13 3.20 13.41 -20.75
N GLN A 14 4.04 13.88 -21.69
CA GLN A 14 5.49 13.90 -21.50
C GLN A 14 5.90 14.85 -20.36
N LEU A 15 5.27 16.02 -20.24
CA LEU A 15 5.49 16.96 -19.14
C LEU A 15 5.07 16.37 -17.80
N PHE A 16 3.92 15.68 -17.75
CA PHE A 16 3.46 15.02 -16.53
C PHE A 16 4.44 13.95 -16.05
N LEU A 17 4.95 13.10 -16.95
CA LEU A 17 5.95 12.08 -16.61
C LEU A 17 7.32 12.67 -16.25
N ARG A 18 7.65 13.85 -16.78
CA ARG A 18 8.94 14.53 -16.54
C ARG A 18 8.93 15.40 -15.29
N ARG A 19 7.76 15.78 -14.77
CA ARG A 19 7.64 16.47 -13.48
C ARG A 19 8.18 15.54 -12.39
N ARG A 20 9.29 15.97 -11.79
CA ARG A 20 9.91 15.34 -10.62
C ARG A 20 9.65 16.14 -9.36
N ASP A 21 8.61 16.98 -9.38
CA ASP A 21 8.06 17.62 -8.19
C ASP A 21 7.38 16.52 -7.36
N GLY A 22 8.21 15.67 -6.74
CA GLY A 22 7.77 14.72 -5.75
C GLY A 22 7.41 15.45 -4.47
N ALA A 23 6.70 14.76 -3.58
CA ALA A 23 6.53 15.22 -2.21
C ALA A 23 7.89 15.60 -1.63
N SER A 24 7.94 16.68 -0.87
CA SER A 24 9.16 17.07 -0.16
C SER A 24 9.65 15.89 0.69
N ALA A 25 10.96 15.76 0.88
CA ALA A 25 11.52 14.65 1.66
C ALA A 25 10.86 14.52 3.05
N ILE A 26 10.47 15.65 3.66
CA ILE A 26 9.76 15.66 4.94
C ILE A 26 8.35 15.05 4.85
N GLU A 27 7.64 15.25 3.75
CA GLU A 27 6.29 14.72 3.53
C GLU A 27 6.34 13.21 3.33
N TYR A 28 7.34 12.70 2.59
CA TYR A 28 7.53 11.27 2.42
C TYR A 28 7.80 10.57 3.76
N VAL A 29 8.61 11.18 4.63
CA VAL A 29 8.87 10.63 5.98
C VAL A 29 7.59 10.54 6.81
N ILE A 30 6.72 11.56 6.75
CA ILE A 30 5.45 11.56 7.47
C ILE A 30 4.52 10.46 6.93
N ILE A 31 4.41 10.32 5.60
CA ILE A 31 3.60 9.27 4.97
C ILE A 31 4.10 7.88 5.38
N VAL A 32 5.41 7.65 5.33
CA VAL A 32 6.03 6.37 5.75
C VAL A 32 5.70 6.07 7.22
N ALA A 33 5.78 7.07 8.10
CA ALA A 33 5.45 6.89 9.52
C ALA A 33 3.98 6.49 9.71
N ILE A 34 3.04 7.15 9.03
CA ILE A 34 1.61 6.82 9.13
C ILE A 34 1.33 5.41 8.58
N VAL A 35 1.91 5.06 7.44
CA VAL A 35 1.76 3.72 6.86
C VAL A 35 2.32 2.65 7.79
N ALA A 36 3.48 2.88 8.40
CA ALA A 36 4.05 1.97 9.38
C ALA A 36 3.13 1.77 10.60
N LEU A 37 2.54 2.85 11.12
CA LEU A 37 1.57 2.76 12.22
C LEU A 37 0.34 1.94 11.85
N VAL A 38 -0.20 2.11 10.65
CA VAL A 38 -1.34 1.32 10.16
C VAL A 38 -0.98 -0.15 10.02
N ILE A 39 0.18 -0.46 9.43
CA ILE A 39 0.66 -1.85 9.27
C ILE A 39 0.83 -2.51 10.64
N VAL A 40 1.43 -1.84 11.61
CA VAL A 40 1.62 -2.41 12.95
C VAL A 40 0.28 -2.55 13.67
N GLY A 41 -0.56 -1.51 13.67
CA GLY A 41 -1.84 -1.52 14.40
C GLY A 41 -2.83 -2.54 13.85
N VAL A 42 -2.99 -2.62 12.53
CA VAL A 42 -3.93 -3.54 11.89
C VAL A 42 -3.32 -4.93 11.71
N GLY A 43 -2.04 -5.00 11.32
CA GLY A 43 -1.36 -6.26 11.02
C GLY A 43 -1.19 -7.16 12.23
N THR A 44 -0.89 -6.61 13.40
CA THR A 44 -0.80 -7.38 14.65
C THR A 44 -2.15 -7.98 15.04
N GLY A 45 -3.20 -7.16 15.12
CA GLY A 45 -4.54 -7.63 15.47
C GLY A 45 -5.12 -8.63 14.47
N LEU A 46 -4.84 -8.46 13.17
CA LEU A 46 -5.25 -9.45 12.16
C LEU A 46 -4.45 -10.75 12.29
N GLY A 47 -3.13 -10.65 12.52
CA GLY A 47 -2.26 -11.79 12.73
C GLY A 47 -2.69 -12.66 13.91
N GLU A 48 -3.04 -12.04 15.04
CA GLU A 48 -3.56 -12.73 16.22
C GLU A 48 -4.87 -13.47 15.94
N LYS A 49 -5.79 -12.85 15.18
CA LYS A 49 -7.06 -13.49 14.79
C LYS A 49 -6.84 -14.69 13.89
N ILE A 50 -5.98 -14.56 12.88
CA ILE A 50 -5.64 -15.66 11.98
C ILE A 50 -5.00 -16.79 12.77
N LYS A 51 -4.02 -16.47 13.62
CA LYS A 51 -3.38 -17.44 14.49
C LYS A 51 -4.40 -18.16 15.37
N GLY A 52 -5.31 -17.43 16.02
CA GLY A 52 -6.34 -18.01 16.87
C GLY A 52 -7.31 -18.94 16.14
N VAL A 53 -7.61 -18.68 14.86
CA VAL A 53 -8.40 -19.60 14.03
C VAL A 53 -7.61 -20.87 13.72
N LEU A 54 -6.35 -20.72 13.30
CA LEU A 54 -5.49 -21.86 12.97
C LEU A 54 -5.21 -22.73 14.21
N ASP A 55 -4.97 -22.13 15.37
CA ASP A 55 -4.78 -22.84 16.63
C ASP A 55 -6.01 -23.71 16.98
N LYS A 56 -7.23 -23.19 16.78
CA LYS A 56 -8.47 -23.97 16.99
C LYS A 56 -8.55 -25.18 16.06
N VAL A 57 -8.13 -25.03 14.80
CA VAL A 57 -8.07 -26.14 13.84
C VAL A 57 -7.06 -27.19 14.30
N VAL A 58 -5.86 -26.77 14.72
CA VAL A 58 -4.83 -27.68 15.25
C VAL A 58 -5.34 -28.43 16.47
N VAL A 59 -5.98 -27.74 17.42
CA VAL A 59 -6.56 -28.37 18.62
C VAL A 59 -7.62 -29.39 18.24
N ALA A 60 -8.52 -29.07 17.30
CA ALA A 60 -9.57 -29.99 16.87
C ALA A 60 -9.06 -31.23 16.14
N LEU A 61 -7.91 -31.12 15.47
CA LEU A 61 -7.27 -32.22 14.72
C LEU A 61 -6.28 -33.03 15.56
N THR A 62 -5.86 -32.54 16.73
CA THR A 62 -4.94 -33.25 17.61
C THR A 62 -5.74 -34.25 18.45
N PRO A 63 -5.55 -35.58 18.28
CA PRO A 63 -6.25 -36.57 19.08
C PRO A 63 -5.82 -36.41 20.55
N ALA A 64 -6.78 -36.49 21.47
CA ALA A 64 -6.46 -36.57 22.90
C ALA A 64 -5.59 -37.82 23.13
N ALA A 65 -4.40 -37.61 23.69
CA ALA A 65 -3.50 -38.69 24.10
C ALA A 65 -4.11 -39.51 25.24
#